data_AF-A0A0Q6YJA8-F1
#
_entry.id   AF-A0A0Q6YJA8-F1
#
_cell.length_a   1.000
_cell.length_b   1.000
_cell.length_c   1.000
_cell.angle_alpha   90.00
_cell.angle_beta   90.00
_cell.angle_gamma   90.00
#
_symmetry.space_group_name_H-M   'P 1'
#
loop_
_entity.id
_entity.type
_entity.pdbx_description
1 polymer ?
#
loop_
_entity_poly.entity_id
_entity_poly.type
_entity_poly.pdbx_seq_one_letter_code
_entity_poly.pdbx_strand_id
1 'polypeptide(L)'
;MATKDFAVRTEPHVANLGALGELHFIPEVFGDEFLDGYTQVQAAQAALSGEQDLTKMDPEALRDVYGSMRGFLARLMTPESAERFLRFEVIKTGKVFDHFRSREEAEAKAAELGPTARVEDNSMRVPDRVLIELLEWTTELYGGGNERPTTPSSGSSRASRRAGTPGKGSSPSKGSTRTAGRSAR
;
A
#
# COMPACT_ATOMS: atom_id res chain seq x y z
N MET A 1 9.84 -35.31 -11.41
CA MET A 1 9.91 -33.97 -10.79
C MET A 1 8.66 -33.21 -11.19
N ALA A 2 8.05 -32.48 -10.27
CA ALA A 2 6.95 -31.57 -10.59
C ALA A 2 7.53 -30.15 -10.73
N THR A 3 7.25 -29.49 -11.86
CA THR A 3 7.65 -28.11 -12.13
C THR A 3 6.39 -27.26 -12.17
N LYS A 4 6.45 -26.06 -11.60
CA LYS A 4 5.39 -25.06 -11.63
C LYS A 4 5.99 -23.68 -11.87
N ASP A 5 5.43 -22.96 -12.83
CA ASP A 5 5.85 -21.61 -13.17
C ASP A 5 5.04 -20.57 -12.38
N PHE A 6 5.70 -19.47 -12.04
CA PHE A 6 5.12 -18.33 -11.35
C PHE A 6 5.46 -17.06 -12.14
N ALA A 7 4.50 -16.15 -12.28
CA ALA A 7 4.74 -14.83 -12.83
C ALA A 7 5.21 -13.90 -11.70
N VAL A 8 6.31 -13.19 -11.94
CA VAL A 8 6.91 -12.21 -11.02
C VAL A 8 7.02 -10.89 -11.77
N ARG A 9 6.61 -9.78 -11.17
CA ARG A 9 6.79 -8.46 -11.80
C ARG A 9 8.27 -8.10 -11.82
N THR A 10 8.70 -7.46 -12.91
CA THR A 10 10.09 -7.02 -13.10
C THR A 10 10.20 -5.54 -13.40
N GLU A 11 9.09 -4.89 -13.72
CA GLU A 11 9.02 -3.46 -14.00
C GLU A 11 8.70 -2.68 -12.71
N PRO A 12 9.39 -1.55 -12.46
CA PRO A 12 9.06 -0.68 -11.32
C PRO A 12 7.65 -0.12 -11.40
N HIS A 13 7.02 0.06 -10.24
CA HIS A 13 5.76 0.80 -10.14
C HIS A 13 6.05 2.30 -10.11
N VAL A 14 5.28 3.09 -10.85
CA VAL A 14 5.58 4.52 -11.03
C VAL A 14 4.51 5.37 -10.37
N ALA A 15 4.91 6.17 -9.38
CA ALA A 15 4.11 7.27 -8.85
C ALA A 15 4.46 8.56 -9.59
N ASN A 16 3.52 9.06 -10.40
CA ASN A 16 3.66 10.31 -11.13
C ASN A 16 3.16 11.49 -10.28
N LEU A 17 4.08 12.39 -9.90
CA LEU A 17 3.80 13.55 -9.05
C LEU A 17 3.67 14.86 -9.85
N GLY A 18 3.42 14.76 -11.16
CA GLY A 18 3.32 15.90 -12.06
C GLY A 18 4.63 16.68 -12.14
N ALA A 19 4.60 17.97 -11.79
CA ALA A 19 5.78 18.83 -11.87
C ALA A 19 6.92 18.44 -10.90
N LEU A 20 6.63 17.64 -9.87
CA LEU A 20 7.63 17.13 -8.93
C LEU A 20 8.39 15.90 -9.48
N GLY A 21 7.98 15.39 -10.65
CA GLY A 21 8.60 14.26 -11.32
C GLY A 21 8.00 12.91 -10.91
N GLU A 22 8.78 11.85 -11.11
CA GLU A 22 8.37 10.47 -10.84
C GLU A 22 9.19 9.84 -9.72
N LEU A 23 8.51 9.01 -8.92
CA LEU A 23 9.10 8.12 -7.95
C LEU A 23 8.82 6.67 -8.37
N HIS A 24 9.88 5.89 -8.50
CA HIS A 24 9.83 4.51 -8.97
C HIS A 24 10.02 3.57 -7.78
N PHE A 25 9.07 2.66 -7.61
CA PHE A 25 9.00 1.65 -6.56
C PHE A 25 9.41 0.28 -7.10
N ILE A 26 10.02 -0.55 -6.25
CA ILE A 26 10.54 -1.85 -6.66
C ILE A 26 9.42 -2.78 -7.15
N PRO A 27 9.65 -3.68 -8.11
CA PRO A 27 8.56 -4.45 -8.72
C PRO A 27 7.80 -5.36 -7.73
N GLU A 28 8.53 -5.97 -6.80
CA GLU A 28 8.04 -6.93 -5.81
C GLU A 28 8.79 -6.69 -4.50
N VAL A 29 8.13 -6.99 -3.38
CA VAL A 29 8.71 -6.88 -2.03
C VAL A 29 8.65 -8.25 -1.35
N PHE A 30 9.59 -8.49 -0.44
CA PHE A 30 9.44 -9.60 0.50
C PHE A 30 8.48 -9.20 1.62
N GLY A 31 7.52 -10.07 1.92
CA GLY A 31 6.42 -9.73 2.83
C GLY A 31 6.88 -9.44 4.26
N ASP A 32 7.95 -10.09 4.72
CA ASP A 32 8.60 -9.82 6.00
C ASP A 32 9.22 -8.41 6.03
N GLU A 33 10.02 -8.05 5.03
CA GLU A 33 10.63 -6.71 4.94
C GLU A 33 9.57 -5.59 4.89
N PHE A 34 8.47 -5.84 4.18
CA PHE A 34 7.33 -4.92 4.12
C PHE A 34 6.68 -4.76 5.50
N LEU A 35 6.39 -5.86 6.19
CA LEU A 35 5.73 -5.84 7.50
C LEU A 35 6.61 -5.20 8.58
N ASP A 36 7.91 -5.44 8.54
CA ASP A 36 8.87 -4.80 9.47
C ASP A 36 8.87 -3.29 9.28
N GLY A 37 8.91 -2.82 8.02
CA GLY A 37 8.82 -1.41 7.68
C GLY A 37 7.49 -0.78 8.08
N TYR A 38 6.38 -1.46 7.80
CA TYR A 38 5.04 -0.96 8.09
C TYR A 38 4.76 -0.89 9.60
N THR A 39 5.30 -1.83 10.39
CA THR A 39 5.21 -1.82 11.85
C THR A 39 5.86 -0.57 12.44
N GLN A 40 6.96 -0.08 11.86
CA GLN A 40 7.61 1.16 12.31
C GLN A 40 6.71 2.38 12.09
N VAL A 41 6.01 2.45 10.96
CA VAL A 41 5.03 3.52 10.69
C VAL A 41 3.87 3.46 11.69
N GLN A 42 3.33 2.26 11.95
CA GLN A 42 2.25 2.08 12.92
C GLN A 42 2.67 2.46 14.35
N ALA A 43 3.89 2.09 14.76
CA ALA A 43 4.43 2.46 16.07
C ALA A 43 4.56 3.99 16.22
N ALA A 44 5.06 4.67 15.18
CA ALA A 44 5.16 6.12 15.17
C ALA A 44 3.77 6.79 15.22
N GLN A 45 2.78 6.28 14.48
CA GLN A 45 1.40 6.77 14.56
C GLN A 45 0.75 6.51 15.93
N ALA A 46 1.01 5.36 16.55
CA ALA A 46 0.48 5.03 17.86
C ALA A 46 1.01 5.96 18.96
N ALA A 47 2.24 6.46 18.82
CA ALA A 47 2.83 7.43 19.74
C ALA A 47 2.04 8.76 19.80
N LEU A 48 1.32 9.12 18.73
CA LEU A 48 0.42 10.29 18.70
C LEU A 48 -0.85 10.11 19.54
N SER A 49 -1.04 8.94 20.17
CA SER A 49 -2.00 8.71 21.26
C SER A 49 -3.47 9.06 20.94
N GLY A 50 -3.90 8.92 19.68
CA GLY A 50 -5.28 9.14 19.29
C GLY A 50 -5.76 10.60 19.32
N GLU A 51 -4.87 11.56 19.60
CA GLU A 51 -5.14 12.97 19.33
C GLU A 51 -5.30 13.10 17.81
N GLN A 52 -6.44 13.59 17.34
CA GLN A 52 -6.68 13.82 15.91
C GLN A 52 -6.50 15.28 15.53
N ASP A 53 -6.34 16.15 16.54
CA ASP A 53 -6.07 17.56 16.35
C ASP A 53 -4.57 17.81 16.21
N LEU A 54 -4.13 17.99 14.96
CA LEU A 54 -2.74 18.28 14.60
C LEU A 54 -2.18 19.53 15.32
N THR A 55 -3.04 20.46 15.77
CA THR A 55 -2.59 21.68 16.45
C THR A 55 -2.20 21.46 17.91
N LYS A 56 -2.63 20.34 18.49
CA LYS A 56 -2.32 19.93 19.86
C LYS A 56 -1.20 18.91 19.96
N MET A 57 -0.76 18.39 18.82
CA MET A 57 0.34 17.45 18.75
C MET A 57 1.68 18.15 18.98
N ASP A 58 2.58 17.42 19.61
CA ASP A 58 3.97 17.81 19.68
C ASP A 58 4.58 17.86 18.26
N PRO A 59 5.11 19.02 17.83
CA PRO A 59 5.77 19.15 16.53
C PRO A 59 6.95 18.20 16.33
N GLU A 60 7.63 17.78 17.40
CA GLU A 60 8.70 16.77 17.31
C GLU A 60 8.13 15.39 16.98
N ALA A 61 7.09 14.95 17.71
CA ALA A 61 6.40 13.69 17.41
C ALA A 61 5.83 13.64 15.98
N LEU A 62 5.26 14.76 15.49
CA LEU A 62 4.79 14.86 14.11
C LEU A 62 5.93 14.68 13.09
N ARG A 63 7.09 15.27 13.34
CA ARG A 63 8.27 15.09 12.48
C ARG A 63 8.74 13.63 12.48
N ASP A 64 8.68 12.95 13.60
CA ASP A 64 9.07 11.55 13.71
C ASP A 64 8.12 10.62 12.95
N VAL A 65 6.81 10.89 13.00
CA VAL A 65 5.81 10.15 12.21
C VAL A 65 6.06 10.32 10.72
N TYR A 66 6.22 11.57 10.25
CA TYR A 66 6.50 11.82 8.84
C TYR A 66 7.88 11.29 8.41
N GLY A 67 8.89 11.37 9.29
CA GLY A 67 10.19 10.76 9.07
C GLY A 67 10.08 9.24 8.88
N SER A 68 9.30 8.58 9.74
CA SER A 68 9.04 7.14 9.66
C SER A 68 8.30 6.75 8.38
N MET A 69 7.26 7.50 8.00
CA MET A 69 6.55 7.29 6.72
C MET A 69 7.48 7.43 5.52
N ARG A 70 8.34 8.46 5.51
CA ARG A 70 9.30 8.67 4.42
C ARG A 70 10.37 7.59 4.39
N GLY A 71 10.88 7.18 5.55
CA GLY A 71 11.82 6.07 5.66
C GLY A 71 11.25 4.77 5.12
N PHE A 72 9.99 4.46 5.47
CA PHE A 72 9.28 3.30 4.95
C PHE A 72 9.13 3.35 3.42
N LEU A 73 8.58 4.45 2.88
CA LEU A 73 8.40 4.60 1.44
C LEU A 73 9.71 4.52 0.67
N ALA A 74 10.79 5.12 1.20
CA ALA A 74 12.11 5.09 0.57
C ALA A 74 12.69 3.67 0.47
N ARG A 75 12.37 2.75 1.41
CA ARG A 75 12.79 1.34 1.33
C ARG A 75 12.10 0.58 0.21
N LEU A 76 10.90 1.00 -0.17
CA LEU A 76 10.14 0.41 -1.27
C LEU A 76 10.48 1.04 -2.63
N MET A 77 11.35 2.05 -2.66
CA MET A 77 11.78 2.73 -3.87
C MET A 77 13.00 2.07 -4.50
N THR A 78 13.14 2.27 -5.81
CA THR A 78 14.42 2.07 -6.50
C THR A 78 15.52 2.94 -5.87
N PRO A 79 16.82 2.55 -5.93
CA PRO A 79 17.90 3.32 -5.32
C PRO A 79 17.92 4.80 -5.73
N GLU A 80 17.70 5.08 -7.02
CA GLU A 80 17.67 6.44 -7.56
C GLU A 80 16.50 7.26 -7.01
N SER A 81 15.30 6.66 -6.93
CA SER A 81 14.13 7.37 -6.39
C SER A 81 14.26 7.60 -4.89
N ALA A 82 14.78 6.62 -4.16
CA ALA A 82 15.05 6.73 -2.72
C ALA A 82 16.05 7.86 -2.41
N GLU A 83 17.13 7.98 -3.20
CA GLU A 83 18.14 9.04 -3.06
C GLU A 83 17.60 10.44 -3.34
N ARG A 84 16.65 10.58 -4.27
CA ARG A 84 15.97 11.86 -4.50
C ARG A 84 14.94 12.15 -3.39
N PHE A 85 14.25 11.12 -2.94
CA PHE A 85 13.12 11.24 -2.03
C PHE A 85 13.53 11.54 -0.58
N LEU A 86 14.63 10.95 -0.10
CA LEU A 86 15.12 11.08 1.27
C LEU A 86 16.64 11.26 1.27
N ARG A 87 17.09 12.50 1.48
CA ARG A 87 18.48 12.91 1.29
C ARG A 87 18.91 13.92 2.34
N PHE A 88 19.75 13.48 3.26
CA PHE A 88 20.41 14.32 4.24
C PHE A 88 21.88 14.46 3.87
N GLU A 89 22.33 15.68 3.60
CA GLU A 89 23.71 15.96 3.22
C GLU A 89 24.49 16.46 4.42
N VAL A 90 25.69 15.92 4.60
CA VAL A 90 26.63 16.40 5.61
C VAL A 90 27.57 17.38 4.93
N ILE A 91 27.49 18.65 5.32
CA ILE A 91 28.28 19.72 4.74
C ILE A 91 29.35 20.14 5.74
N LYS A 92 30.61 20.16 5.29
CA LYS A 92 31.74 20.70 6.05
C LYS A 92 32.45 21.75 5.23
N THR A 93 32.67 22.93 5.83
CA THR A 93 33.36 24.05 5.15
C THR A 93 32.75 24.42 3.78
N GLY A 94 31.42 24.36 3.68
CA GLY A 94 30.68 24.68 2.44
C GLY A 94 30.75 23.63 1.34
N LYS A 95 31.29 22.43 1.60
CA LYS A 95 31.29 21.29 0.66
C LYS A 95 30.49 20.13 1.21
N VAL A 96 29.69 19.50 0.34
CA VAL A 96 29.04 18.23 0.63
C VAL A 96 30.13 17.17 0.82
N PHE A 97 30.19 16.60 2.01
CA PHE A 97 31.13 15.55 2.37
C PHE A 97 30.54 14.18 2.06
N ASP A 98 29.29 13.94 2.46
CA ASP A 98 28.57 12.69 2.25
C ASP A 98 27.06 12.93 2.31
N HIS A 99 26.26 11.91 1.96
CA HIS A 99 24.82 11.94 2.06
C HIS A 99 24.24 10.64 2.63
N PHE A 100 23.12 10.76 3.33
CA PHE A 100 22.47 9.68 4.06
C PHE A 100 20.97 9.69 3.82
N ARG A 101 20.34 8.53 4.04
CA ARG A 101 18.87 8.39 4.01
C ARG A 101 18.25 8.47 5.40
N SER A 102 19.06 8.59 6.44
CA SER A 102 18.62 8.86 7.81
C SER A 102 19.26 10.15 8.33
N ARG A 103 18.45 10.97 9.00
CA ARG A 103 18.94 12.16 9.70
C ARG A 103 19.90 11.79 10.82
N GLU A 104 19.60 10.72 11.56
CA GLU A 104 20.42 10.24 12.67
C GLU A 104 21.83 9.84 12.20
N GLU A 105 21.92 9.13 11.06
CA GLU A 105 23.21 8.75 10.46
C GLU A 105 23.99 9.98 9.99
N ALA A 106 23.31 10.94 9.34
CA ALA A 106 23.93 12.19 8.93
C ALA A 106 24.44 13.01 10.13
N GLU A 107 23.68 13.06 11.21
CA GLU A 107 24.04 13.78 12.44
C GLU A 107 25.21 13.10 13.15
N ALA A 108 25.20 11.77 13.25
CA ALA A 108 26.35 11.01 13.74
C ALA A 108 27.60 11.30 12.93
N LYS A 109 27.49 11.34 11.59
CA LYS A 109 28.62 11.67 10.72
C LYS A 109 29.08 13.12 10.88
N ALA A 110 28.16 14.06 11.02
CA ALA A 110 28.50 15.46 11.28
C ALA A 110 29.24 15.61 12.62
N ALA A 111 28.82 14.89 13.66
CA ALA A 111 29.50 14.88 14.96
C ALA A 111 30.93 14.36 14.87
N GLU A 112 31.18 13.27 14.12
CA GLU A 112 32.53 12.76 13.84
C GLU A 112 33.43 13.79 13.14
N LEU A 113 32.85 14.57 12.23
CA LEU A 113 33.56 15.56 11.43
C LEU A 113 33.87 16.87 12.20
N GLY A 114 33.26 17.07 13.37
CA GLY A 114 33.51 18.18 14.28
C GLY A 114 32.63 19.41 14.02
N PRO A 115 32.86 20.52 14.76
CA PRO A 115 31.89 21.62 14.93
C PRO A 115 31.61 22.46 13.67
N THR A 116 32.34 22.22 12.58
CA THR A 116 32.15 22.91 11.29
C THR A 116 31.30 22.10 10.30
N ALA A 117 30.92 20.87 10.69
CA ALA A 117 30.01 20.04 9.93
C ALA A 117 28.56 20.32 10.35
N ARG A 118 27.65 20.31 9.39
CA ARG A 118 26.21 20.44 9.60
C ARG A 118 25.44 19.50 8.68
N VAL A 119 24.22 19.15 9.06
CA VAL A 119 23.31 18.37 8.24
C VAL A 119 22.33 19.30 7.55
N GLU A 120 22.19 19.17 6.23
CA GLU A 120 21.16 19.83 5.43
C GLU A 120 20.18 18.80 4.88
N ASP A 121 18.89 19.10 4.97
CA ASP A 121 17.83 18.26 4.41
C ASP A 121 17.57 18.68 2.96
N ASN A 122 18.13 17.92 2.03
CA ASN A 122 17.93 18.06 0.59
C ASN A 122 16.96 17.01 0.03
N SER A 123 16.10 16.46 0.90
CA SER A 123 15.05 15.53 0.50
C SER A 123 14.00 16.23 -0.37
N MET A 124 13.41 15.51 -1.32
CA MET A 124 12.31 16.01 -2.15
C MET A 124 11.19 16.63 -1.30
N ARG A 125 10.74 17.85 -1.63
CA ARG A 125 9.64 18.50 -0.93
C ARG A 125 8.32 17.97 -1.48
N VAL A 126 7.62 17.15 -0.69
CA VAL A 126 6.33 16.55 -1.06
C VAL A 126 5.27 17.05 -0.07
N PRO A 127 4.09 17.49 -0.53
CA PRO A 127 2.99 17.84 0.36
C PRO A 127 2.52 16.64 1.19
N ASP A 128 2.16 16.86 2.46
CA ASP A 128 1.75 15.79 3.39
C ASP A 128 0.61 14.92 2.82
N ARG A 129 -0.37 15.54 2.14
CA ARG A 129 -1.44 14.81 1.44
C ARG A 129 -0.90 13.77 0.47
N VAL A 130 0.09 14.13 -0.33
CA VAL A 130 0.70 13.23 -1.33
C VAL A 130 1.49 12.12 -0.63
N LEU A 131 2.14 12.42 0.49
CA LEU A 131 2.85 11.40 1.28
C LEU A 131 1.90 10.34 1.84
N ILE A 132 0.71 10.75 2.31
CA ILE A 132 -0.34 9.84 2.78
C ILE A 132 -0.90 9.01 1.61
N GLU A 133 -1.20 9.65 0.47
CA GLU A 133 -1.67 8.97 -0.75
C GLU A 133 -0.65 7.92 -1.25
N LEU A 134 0.66 8.22 -1.17
CA LEU A 134 1.72 7.26 -1.49
C LEU A 134 1.75 6.08 -0.52
N LEU A 135 1.56 6.34 0.78
CA LEU A 135 1.49 5.28 1.79
C LEU A 135 0.30 4.35 1.53
N GLU A 136 -0.88 4.91 1.31
CA GLU A 136 -2.09 4.14 1.00
C GLU A 136 -1.88 3.29 -0.26
N TRP A 137 -1.41 3.91 -1.35
CA TRP A 137 -1.17 3.21 -2.61
C TRP A 137 -0.14 2.07 -2.46
N THR A 138 0.96 2.27 -1.73
CA THR A 138 1.95 1.20 -1.51
C THR A 138 1.42 0.07 -0.62
N THR A 139 0.56 0.37 0.35
CA THR A 139 -0.10 -0.68 1.14
C THR A 139 -1.12 -1.47 0.33
N GLU A 140 -1.82 -0.85 -0.62
CA GLU A 140 -2.70 -1.56 -1.54
C GLU A 140 -1.89 -2.45 -2.49
N LEU A 141 -0.80 -1.91 -3.03
CA LEU A 141 0.06 -2.54 -4.01
C LEU A 141 0.73 -3.81 -3.45
N TYR A 142 1.34 -3.71 -2.27
CA TYR A 142 2.12 -4.81 -1.68
C TYR A 142 1.39 -5.58 -0.58
N GLY A 143 0.41 -4.98 0.09
CA GLY A 143 -0.36 -5.61 1.17
C GLY A 143 -1.42 -6.60 0.70
N GLY A 144 -1.51 -6.86 -0.62
CA GLY A 144 -2.42 -7.84 -1.20
C GLY A 144 -3.80 -7.29 -1.56
N GLY A 145 -3.90 -5.97 -1.82
CA GLY A 145 -5.16 -5.26 -2.00
C GLY A 145 -5.91 -5.51 -3.30
N ASN A 146 -5.24 -5.75 -4.44
CA ASN A 146 -5.97 -5.79 -5.72
C ASN A 146 -5.49 -6.78 -6.80
N GLU A 147 -4.41 -7.55 -6.59
CA GLU A 147 -3.92 -8.48 -7.62
C GLU A 147 -3.64 -9.88 -7.07
N ARG A 148 -4.73 -10.64 -6.83
CA ARG A 148 -4.66 -12.05 -7.25
C ARG A 148 -4.51 -12.02 -8.77
N PRO A 149 -3.59 -12.78 -9.39
CA PRO A 149 -3.43 -12.78 -10.83
C PRO A 149 -4.70 -13.28 -11.52
N THR A 150 -5.61 -12.37 -11.89
CA THR A 150 -6.52 -12.61 -13.01
C THR A 150 -5.70 -12.38 -14.26
N THR A 151 -4.98 -13.43 -14.66
CA THR A 151 -4.56 -13.53 -16.06
C THR A 151 -5.79 -13.21 -16.94
N PRO A 152 -5.64 -12.41 -18.01
CA PRO A 152 -6.71 -12.27 -18.98
C PRO A 152 -6.86 -13.62 -19.68
N SER A 153 -7.79 -14.42 -19.18
CA SER A 153 -8.24 -15.62 -19.86
C SER A 153 -9.04 -15.20 -21.10
N SER A 154 -8.35 -14.88 -22.18
CA SER A 154 -8.90 -14.85 -23.55
C SER A 154 -9.19 -16.28 -24.07
N GLY A 155 -9.64 -17.16 -23.18
CA GLY A 155 -9.91 -18.56 -23.44
C GLY A 155 -11.15 -18.96 -22.67
N SER A 156 -12.29 -18.34 -22.98
CA SER A 156 -13.58 -18.84 -22.52
C SER A 156 -13.76 -20.25 -23.07
N SER A 157 -13.50 -21.27 -22.27
CA SER A 157 -14.18 -22.54 -22.43
C SER A 157 -15.66 -22.23 -22.26
N ARG A 158 -16.38 -22.28 -23.38
CA ARG A 158 -17.83 -22.04 -23.47
C ARG A 158 -18.51 -22.79 -22.33
N ALA A 159 -19.20 -22.08 -21.45
CA ALA A 159 -19.94 -22.68 -20.34
C ALA A 159 -20.76 -23.87 -20.87
N SER A 160 -20.59 -25.03 -20.24
CA SER A 160 -21.36 -26.21 -20.59
C SER A 160 -22.85 -25.88 -20.49
N ARG A 161 -23.63 -26.31 -21.49
CA ARG A 161 -25.07 -26.06 -21.53
C ARG A 161 -25.69 -26.65 -20.27
N ARG A 162 -26.35 -25.80 -19.48
CA ARG A 162 -27.08 -26.21 -18.28
C ARG A 162 -28.09 -27.28 -18.66
N ALA A 163 -27.88 -28.49 -18.15
CA ALA A 163 -28.80 -29.61 -18.32
C ALA A 163 -30.12 -29.30 -17.59
N GLY A 164 -31.23 -29.46 -18.30
CA GLY A 164 -32.56 -29.69 -17.72
C GLY A 164 -33.34 -28.46 -17.25
N THR A 165 -34.40 -28.12 -17.96
CA THR A 165 -35.53 -27.35 -17.42
C THR A 165 -36.43 -28.31 -16.62
N PRO A 166 -36.76 -28.04 -15.34
CA PRO A 166 -37.73 -28.84 -14.62
C PRO A 166 -39.10 -28.77 -15.30
N GLY A 167 -39.60 -29.91 -15.79
CA GLY A 167 -40.90 -30.01 -16.44
C GLY A 167 -42.05 -29.79 -15.46
N LYS A 168 -43.01 -28.92 -15.81
CA LYS A 168 -44.32 -28.84 -15.15
C LYS A 168 -45.06 -30.15 -15.38
N GLY A 169 -45.04 -31.04 -14.40
CA GLY A 169 -45.90 -32.21 -14.38
C GLY A 169 -47.37 -31.79 -14.31
N SER A 170 -48.14 -32.13 -15.34
CA SER A 170 -49.60 -32.06 -15.33
C SER A 170 -50.15 -33.02 -14.27
N SER A 171 -50.82 -32.51 -13.25
CA SER A 171 -51.53 -33.33 -12.26
C SER A 171 -52.90 -33.76 -12.82
N PRO A 172 -53.20 -35.06 -12.98
CA PRO A 172 -54.49 -35.54 -13.45
C PRO A 172 -55.44 -35.88 -12.28
N SER A 173 -56.57 -35.15 -12.24
CA SER A 173 -57.95 -35.56 -11.88
C SER A 173 -58.23 -36.48 -10.67
N LYS A 174 -59.15 -36.02 -9.80
CA LYS A 174 -60.38 -36.68 -9.27
C LYS A 174 -60.75 -36.02 -7.94
N GLY A 175 -61.97 -35.59 -7.62
CA GLY A 175 -63.27 -35.65 -8.28
C GLY A 175 -64.24 -34.73 -7.50
N SER A 176 -65.29 -34.31 -8.17
CA SER A 176 -66.33 -33.39 -7.70
C SER A 176 -67.31 -34.08 -6.75
N THR A 177 -67.77 -33.38 -5.70
CA THR A 177 -69.20 -33.39 -5.31
C THR A 177 -69.59 -32.05 -4.69
N ARG A 178 -70.69 -31.47 -5.17
CA ARG A 178 -71.32 -30.21 -4.72
C ARG A 178 -72.35 -30.44 -3.59
N THR A 179 -72.43 -29.44 -2.70
CA THR A 179 -73.59 -28.76 -2.07
C THR A 179 -74.95 -29.46 -1.87
N ALA A 180 -75.44 -29.43 -0.61
CA ALA A 180 -76.79 -29.02 -0.08
C ALA A 180 -76.96 -29.68 1.31
N GLY A 181 -77.58 -29.18 2.38
CA GLY A 181 -78.53 -28.11 2.65
C GLY A 181 -79.57 -28.61 3.68
N ARG A 182 -79.54 -28.09 4.92
CA ARG A 182 -80.61 -27.84 5.93
C ARG A 182 -81.72 -28.89 6.27
N SER A 183 -81.96 -29.06 7.59
CA SER A 183 -83.27 -29.13 8.31
C SER A 183 -83.81 -30.48 8.87
N ALA A 184 -83.89 -30.53 10.21
CA ALA A 184 -84.92 -31.02 11.14
C ALA A 184 -85.88 -32.19 10.80
N ARG A 185 -85.96 -33.14 11.74
CA ARG A 185 -87.19 -33.53 12.45
C ARG A 185 -86.86 -34.13 13.82
#